data_AF-A0A6A6B6E6-F1
#
_entry.id   AF-A0A6A6B6E6-F1
#
_cell.length_a   1.000
_cell.length_b   1.000
_cell.length_c   1.000
_cell.angle_alpha   90.00
_cell.angle_beta   90.00
_cell.angle_gamma   90.00
#
_symmetry.space_group_name_H-M   'P 1'
#
loop_
_entity.id
_entity.type
_entity.pdbx_description
1 polymer ?
#
loop_
_entity_poly.entity_id
_entity_poly.type
_entity_poly.pdbx_seq_one_letter_code
_entity_poly.pdbx_strand_id
1 'polypeptide(L)'
;MVLCWASSVPKKFRYERLQEEYHIRLLEVEPYQEERDKIRCHLYEFSLKDRGLPPFDALSYSWNAPVMVEEEIECNQASNMITESLYEALLRRSKSGERRLLWTDGLCIDQTNLKEQGDQVARMGEIYSLASRVIVWLGEDPSNVEEML
;
A
#
# COMPACT_ATOMS: atom_id res chain seq x y z
N MET A 1 -3.52 -36.14 22.08
CA MET A 1 -2.58 -35.03 21.87
C MET A 1 -3.39 -33.86 21.33
N VAL A 2 -3.76 -32.92 22.19
CA VAL A 2 -4.52 -31.72 21.81
C VAL A 2 -3.48 -30.72 21.33
N LEU A 3 -3.40 -30.50 20.03
CA LEU A 3 -2.60 -29.41 19.48
C LEU A 3 -3.32 -28.11 19.86
N CYS A 4 -2.82 -27.40 20.87
CA CYS A 4 -3.21 -26.03 21.14
C CYS A 4 -2.86 -25.20 19.90
N TRP A 5 -3.86 -24.87 19.09
CA TRP A 5 -3.76 -23.78 18.14
C TRP A 5 -3.73 -22.49 18.96
N ALA A 6 -2.53 -22.05 19.32
CA ALA A 6 -2.36 -20.67 19.76
C ALA A 6 -2.56 -19.80 18.52
N SER A 7 -3.81 -19.49 18.19
CA SER A 7 -4.10 -18.40 17.26
C SER A 7 -3.60 -17.12 17.93
N SER A 8 -2.35 -16.76 17.66
CA SER A 8 -1.81 -15.47 18.06
C SER A 8 -2.68 -14.42 17.39
N VAL A 9 -3.37 -13.60 18.19
CA VAL A 9 -4.07 -12.43 17.67
C VAL A 9 -3.08 -11.63 16.82
N PRO A 10 -3.38 -11.38 15.54
CA PRO A 10 -2.44 -10.68 14.67
C PRO A 10 -2.10 -9.32 15.28
N LYS A 11 -0.80 -9.00 15.33
CA LYS A 11 -0.33 -7.71 15.84
C LYS A 11 -0.92 -6.61 14.97
N LYS A 12 -1.53 -5.58 15.56
CA LYS A 12 -2.01 -4.42 14.82
C LYS A 12 -0.83 -3.59 14.30
N PHE A 13 -0.89 -3.20 13.03
CA PHE A 13 0.11 -2.37 12.38
C PHE A 13 0.24 -1.00 13.07
N ARG A 14 1.45 -0.48 13.11
CA ARG A 14 1.78 0.85 13.65
C ARG A 14 2.88 1.47 12.80
N TYR A 15 2.69 2.73 12.44
CA TYR A 15 3.71 3.50 11.76
C TYR A 15 4.87 3.82 12.71
N GLU A 16 6.09 3.66 12.20
CA GLU A 16 7.28 4.27 12.80
C GLU A 16 7.39 5.71 12.30
N ARG A 17 7.71 6.66 13.18
CA ARG A 17 7.84 8.08 12.80
C ARG A 17 8.96 8.24 11.77
N LEU A 18 8.67 8.96 10.68
CA LEU A 18 9.69 9.35 9.70
C LEU A 18 10.85 10.09 10.38
N GLN A 19 12.07 9.74 10.01
CA GLN A 19 13.28 10.23 10.68
C GLN A 19 13.54 11.71 10.38
N GLU A 20 13.33 12.14 9.14
CA GLU A 20 13.56 13.52 8.72
C GLU A 20 12.46 14.07 7.80
N GLU A 21 12.50 15.38 7.57
CA GLU A 21 11.50 16.12 6.81
C GLU A 21 11.31 15.61 5.37
N TYR A 22 12.35 15.11 4.70
CA TYR A 22 12.29 14.70 3.28
C TYR A 22 12.13 13.19 3.09
N HIS A 23 11.84 12.46 4.17
CA HIS A 23 11.64 11.02 4.08
C HIS A 23 10.21 10.69 3.66
N ILE A 24 10.10 9.61 2.90
CA ILE A 24 8.85 8.99 2.47
C ILE A 24 8.93 7.50 2.80
N ARG A 25 7.77 6.84 2.87
CA ARG A 25 7.74 5.38 2.83
C ARG A 25 7.46 4.93 1.41
N LEU A 26 8.09 3.84 1.01
CA LEU A 26 7.81 3.12 -0.22
C LEU A 26 7.39 1.70 0.13
N LEU A 27 6.36 1.23 -0.57
CA LEU A 27 5.71 -0.05 -0.41
C LEU A 27 6.33 -1.07 -1.36
N GLU A 28 6.78 -2.20 -0.84
CA GLU A 28 7.01 -3.42 -1.60
C GLU A 28 5.82 -4.35 -1.42
N VAL A 29 5.16 -4.74 -2.51
CA VAL A 29 4.04 -5.69 -2.49
C VAL A 29 4.58 -7.08 -2.84
N GLU A 30 4.33 -8.07 -1.99
CA GLU A 30 4.74 -9.44 -2.29
C GLU A 30 3.90 -10.01 -3.45
N PRO A 31 4.47 -10.89 -4.30
CA PRO A 31 3.71 -11.60 -5.32
C PRO A 31 2.56 -12.40 -4.71
N TYR A 32 1.40 -12.39 -5.38
CA TYR A 32 0.21 -13.09 -4.92
C TYR A 32 0.47 -14.60 -4.86
N GLN A 33 -0.04 -15.25 -3.81
CA GLN A 33 0.01 -16.71 -3.63
C GLN A 33 -1.40 -17.19 -3.32
N GLU A 34 -1.89 -18.18 -4.07
CA GLU A 34 -3.26 -18.68 -3.98
C GLU A 34 -3.56 -19.33 -2.63
N GLU A 35 -2.53 -19.89 -1.97
CA GLU A 35 -2.63 -20.47 -0.64
C GLU A 35 -2.69 -19.43 0.49
N ARG A 36 -2.50 -18.14 0.18
CA ARG A 36 -2.57 -17.05 1.14
C ARG A 36 -3.93 -16.38 1.11
N ASP A 37 -4.42 -16.04 2.30
CA ASP A 37 -5.70 -15.37 2.51
C ASP A 37 -5.61 -13.85 2.30
N LYS A 38 -4.42 -13.25 2.34
CA LYS A 38 -4.21 -11.80 2.34
C LYS A 38 -3.03 -11.35 1.51
N ILE A 39 -3.10 -10.10 1.04
CA ILE A 39 -1.94 -9.38 0.47
C ILE A 39 -0.91 -9.17 1.58
N ARG A 40 0.37 -9.42 1.26
CA ARG A 40 1.51 -9.06 2.11
C ARG A 40 2.31 -7.93 1.48
N CYS A 41 2.75 -7.01 2.32
CA CYS A 41 3.60 -5.92 1.87
C CYS A 41 4.54 -5.43 2.96
N HIS A 42 5.57 -4.70 2.55
CA HIS A 42 6.55 -4.09 3.44
C HIS A 42 6.70 -2.60 3.13
N LEU A 43 6.78 -1.79 4.18
CA LEU A 43 7.06 -0.36 4.08
C LEU A 43 8.51 -0.10 4.47
N TYR A 44 9.22 0.59 3.58
CA TYR A 44 10.60 1.00 3.76
C TYR A 44 10.72 2.50 3.70
N GLU A 45 11.55 3.09 4.55
CA GLU A 45 11.76 4.53 4.58
C GLU A 45 12.93 4.93 3.66
N PHE A 46 12.73 5.99 2.87
CA PHE A 46 13.74 6.55 1.98
C PHE A 46 13.70 8.07 2.00
N SER A 47 14.85 8.71 1.78
CA SER A 47 14.93 10.16 1.61
C SER A 47 14.78 10.54 0.14
N LEU A 48 13.89 11.48 -0.18
CA LEU A 48 13.76 12.05 -1.52
C LEU A 48 15.03 12.78 -1.98
N LYS A 49 15.89 13.18 -1.04
CA LYS A 49 17.16 13.87 -1.33
C LYS A 49 18.34 12.93 -1.54
N ASP A 50 18.15 11.64 -1.30
CA ASP A 50 19.22 10.67 -1.50
C ASP A 50 19.44 10.42 -3.01
N ARG A 51 20.70 10.48 -3.44
CA ARG A 51 21.09 10.13 -4.81
C ARG A 51 20.91 8.64 -5.10
N GLY A 52 20.87 7.82 -4.05
CA GLY A 52 20.59 6.39 -4.10
C GLY A 52 19.11 6.02 -4.01
N LEU A 53 18.18 6.99 -4.07
CA LEU A 53 16.74 6.73 -4.05
C LEU A 53 16.38 5.69 -5.14
N PRO A 54 15.87 4.50 -4.77
CA PRO A 54 15.52 3.48 -5.75
C PRO A 54 14.35 3.95 -6.63
N PRO A 55 14.27 3.49 -7.88
CA PRO A 55 13.12 3.79 -8.72
C PRO A 55 11.85 3.21 -8.10
N PHE A 56 10.79 4.01 -8.09
CA PHE A 56 9.48 3.62 -7.58
C PHE A 56 8.39 4.11 -8.52
N ASP A 57 7.26 3.42 -8.54
CA ASP A 57 6.04 3.89 -9.19
C ASP A 57 5.18 4.64 -8.17
N ALA A 58 4.34 5.58 -8.61
CA ALA A 58 3.30 6.18 -7.77
C ALA A 58 1.92 5.61 -8.15
N LEU A 59 1.07 5.33 -7.17
CA LEU A 59 -0.32 4.92 -7.36
C LEU A 59 -1.24 6.08 -7.04
N SER A 60 -2.14 6.37 -7.99
CA SER A 60 -3.26 7.29 -7.83
C SER A 60 -4.55 6.51 -7.97
N TYR A 61 -5.45 6.62 -6.99
CA TYR A 61 -6.73 5.91 -6.96
C TYR A 61 -7.81 6.81 -6.38
N SER A 62 -9.08 6.45 -6.61
CA SER A 62 -10.21 7.20 -6.05
C SER A 62 -10.51 6.74 -4.62
N TRP A 63 -10.73 7.71 -3.74
CA TRP A 63 -11.18 7.49 -2.36
C TRP A 63 -12.71 7.28 -2.25
N ASN A 64 -13.44 7.38 -3.38
CA ASN A 64 -14.89 7.65 -3.43
C ASN A 64 -15.80 6.41 -3.30
N ALA A 65 -15.52 5.47 -2.40
CA ALA A 65 -16.51 4.45 -2.06
C ALA A 65 -17.51 5.02 -1.02
N PRO A 66 -18.82 5.10 -1.29
CA PRO A 66 -19.83 5.62 -0.35
C PRO A 66 -20.02 4.72 0.88
N VAL A 67 -19.41 3.55 0.88
CA VAL A 67 -19.28 2.64 2.03
C VAL A 67 -17.78 2.42 2.22
N MET A 68 -17.24 2.77 3.38
CA MET A 68 -15.86 2.46 3.75
C MET A 68 -15.78 0.96 4.07
N VAL A 69 -15.82 0.13 3.01
CA VAL A 69 -15.44 -1.28 3.13
C VAL A 69 -13.93 -1.27 3.27
N GLU A 70 -13.46 -1.80 4.40
CA GLU A 70 -12.04 -1.96 4.65
C GLU A 70 -11.68 -3.44 4.47
N GLU A 71 -10.59 -3.66 3.74
CA GLU A 71 -10.00 -4.98 3.54
C GLU A 71 -8.72 -5.11 4.38
N GLU A 72 -8.50 -6.31 4.89
CA GLU A 72 -7.35 -6.59 5.75
C GLU A 72 -6.13 -7.02 4.92
N ILE A 73 -4.98 -6.42 5.20
CA ILE A 73 -3.68 -6.80 4.66
C ILE A 73 -2.68 -7.10 5.78
N GLU A 74 -1.59 -7.80 5.44
CA GLU A 74 -0.44 -7.94 6.33
C GLU A 74 0.69 -7.00 5.88
N CYS A 75 0.91 -5.93 6.64
CA CYS A 75 1.98 -4.96 6.39
C CYS A 75 3.05 -5.06 7.48
N ASN A 76 4.33 -5.23 7.13
CA ASN A 76 5.42 -5.41 8.11
C ASN A 76 5.09 -6.47 9.18
N GLN A 77 4.52 -7.62 8.78
CA GLN A 77 4.09 -8.72 9.68
C GLN A 77 2.98 -8.35 10.69
N ALA A 78 2.22 -7.29 10.40
CA ALA A 78 1.15 -6.81 11.24
C ALA A 78 -0.13 -6.55 10.41
N SER A 79 -1.29 -6.78 11.02
CA SER A 79 -2.60 -6.56 10.40
C SER A 79 -2.87 -5.07 10.24
N ASN A 80 -3.24 -4.66 9.02
CA ASN A 80 -3.66 -3.30 8.70
C ASN A 80 -4.94 -3.32 7.86
N MET A 81 -5.79 -2.31 8.06
CA MET A 81 -7.02 -2.15 7.30
C MET A 81 -6.81 -1.05 6.26
N ILE A 82 -7.22 -1.31 5.01
CA ILE A 82 -7.17 -0.34 3.92
C ILE A 82 -8.49 -0.27 3.18
N THR A 83 -8.75 0.83 2.49
CA THR A 83 -9.94 0.96 1.64
C THR A 83 -9.95 -0.11 0.54
N GLU A 84 -11.12 -0.65 0.21
CA GLU A 84 -11.34 -1.59 -0.90
C GLU A 84 -10.66 -1.17 -2.21
N SER A 85 -10.83 0.08 -2.64
CA SER A 85 -10.19 0.63 -3.86
C SER A 85 -8.66 0.48 -3.86
N LEU A 86 -8.01 0.71 -2.71
CA LEU A 86 -6.57 0.49 -2.56
C LEU A 86 -6.25 -1.01 -2.54
N TYR A 87 -7.06 -1.82 -1.88
CA TYR A 87 -6.87 -3.27 -1.83
C TYR A 87 -6.89 -3.90 -3.23
N GLU A 88 -7.88 -3.56 -4.06
CA GLU A 88 -7.99 -4.05 -5.44
C GLU A 88 -6.78 -3.65 -6.28
N ALA A 89 -6.35 -2.39 -6.18
CA ALA A 89 -5.17 -1.89 -6.88
C ALA A 89 -3.90 -2.67 -6.48
N LEU A 90 -3.72 -2.93 -5.18
CA LEU A 90 -2.61 -3.72 -4.66
C LEU A 90 -2.73 -5.19 -5.03
N LEU A 91 -3.93 -5.76 -5.08
CA LEU A 91 -4.16 -7.14 -5.50
C LEU A 91 -3.73 -7.33 -6.96
N ARG A 92 -4.11 -6.39 -7.84
CA ARG A 92 -3.68 -6.42 -9.24
C ARG A 92 -2.17 -6.26 -9.38
N ARG A 93 -1.54 -5.38 -8.58
CA ARG A 93 -0.08 -5.27 -8.50
C ARG A 93 0.55 -6.58 -8.04
N SER A 94 0.00 -7.21 -7.01
CA SER A 94 0.50 -8.46 -6.43
C SER A 94 0.39 -9.61 -7.45
N LYS A 95 -0.74 -9.71 -8.17
CA LYS A 95 -0.97 -10.72 -9.22
C LYS A 95 -0.09 -10.55 -10.45
N SER A 96 0.36 -9.33 -10.77
CA SER A 96 1.32 -9.14 -11.88
C SER A 96 2.72 -9.66 -11.55
N GLY A 97 3.01 -9.92 -10.26
CA GLY A 97 4.32 -10.35 -9.77
C GLY A 97 5.40 -9.28 -9.86
N GLU A 98 5.03 -8.03 -10.18
CA GLU A 98 5.98 -6.94 -10.35
C GLU A 98 6.55 -6.47 -8.99
N ARG A 99 7.84 -6.70 -8.78
CA ARG A 99 8.56 -6.34 -7.54
C ARG A 99 9.15 -4.92 -7.57
N ARG A 100 8.37 -3.94 -8.02
CA ARG A 100 8.77 -2.53 -7.97
C ARG A 100 8.24 -1.88 -6.72
N LEU A 101 9.04 -0.98 -6.15
CA LEU A 101 8.59 -0.12 -5.07
C LEU A 101 7.44 0.77 -5.54
N LEU A 102 6.48 1.00 -4.65
CA LEU A 102 5.26 1.75 -4.93
C LEU A 102 5.08 2.81 -3.85
N TRP A 103 4.77 4.04 -4.25
CA TRP A 103 4.25 5.05 -3.35
C TRP A 103 2.73 5.15 -3.51
N THR A 104 2.00 5.18 -2.39
CA THR A 104 0.55 5.41 -2.35
C THR A 104 0.21 6.15 -1.06
N ASP A 105 -0.59 7.21 -1.16
CA ASP A 105 -0.96 8.05 -0.01
C ASP A 105 -1.65 7.26 1.10
N GLY A 106 -2.54 6.31 0.78
CA GLY A 106 -3.27 5.50 1.76
C GLY A 106 -2.43 4.59 2.67
N LEU A 107 -1.19 4.25 2.30
CA LEU A 107 -0.31 3.37 3.09
C LEU A 107 1.08 3.95 3.37
N CYS A 108 1.60 4.81 2.49
CA CYS A 108 2.94 5.38 2.68
C CYS A 108 2.92 6.56 3.68
N ILE A 109 1.73 7.13 3.92
CA ILE A 109 1.50 8.22 4.86
C ILE A 109 0.74 7.69 6.07
N ASP A 110 1.20 8.04 7.28
CA ASP A 110 0.40 7.83 8.49
C ASP A 110 -0.81 8.78 8.51
N GLN A 111 -1.94 8.27 8.05
CA GLN A 111 -3.21 9.00 7.99
C GLN A 111 -3.76 9.42 9.37
N THR A 112 -3.22 8.86 10.47
CA THR A 112 -3.60 9.24 11.83
C THR A 112 -2.77 10.40 12.38
N ASN A 113 -1.66 10.74 11.72
CA ASN A 113 -0.76 11.82 12.10
C ASN A 113 -0.96 13.03 11.17
N LEU A 114 -1.83 13.96 11.58
CA LEU A 114 -2.16 15.16 10.78
C LEU A 114 -0.95 16.00 10.36
N LYS A 115 0.10 16.04 11.19
CA LYS A 115 1.33 16.76 10.84
C LYS A 115 2.04 16.04 9.68
N GLU A 116 2.23 14.74 9.80
CA GLU A 116 2.85 13.94 8.74
C GLU A 116 2.02 14.02 7.45
N GLN A 117 0.69 13.86 7.56
CA GLN A 117 -0.22 13.99 6.43
C GLN A 117 -0.05 15.34 5.72
N GLY A 118 -0.08 16.45 6.45
CA GLY A 118 0.13 17.78 5.88
C GLY A 118 1.49 17.93 5.20
N ASP A 119 2.56 17.47 5.85
CA ASP A 119 3.92 17.55 5.31
C ASP A 119 4.07 16.70 4.03
N GLN A 120 3.48 15.51 3.99
CA GLN A 120 3.53 14.60 2.82
C GLN A 120 2.64 15.11 1.67
N VAL A 121 1.44 15.63 1.97
CA VAL A 121 0.55 16.25 0.96
C VAL A 121 1.23 17.45 0.30
N ALA A 122 1.90 18.29 1.07
CA ALA A 122 2.67 19.41 0.54
C ALA A 122 3.81 18.97 -0.41
N ARG A 123 4.30 17.74 -0.28
CA ARG A 123 5.36 17.15 -1.11
C ARG A 123 4.86 16.25 -2.24
N MET A 124 3.56 16.04 -2.39
CA MET A 124 3.04 15.14 -3.44
C MET A 124 3.56 15.50 -4.83
N GLY A 125 3.62 16.78 -5.19
CA GLY A 125 4.16 17.21 -6.48
C GLY A 125 5.59 16.70 -6.74
N GLU A 126 6.46 16.79 -5.73
CA GLU A 126 7.83 16.27 -5.80
C GLU A 126 7.84 14.75 -5.93
N ILE A 127 7.10 14.04 -5.06
CA ILE A 127 6.99 12.57 -5.07
C ILE A 127 6.54 12.05 -6.43
N TYR A 128 5.45 12.61 -6.99
CA TYR A 128 4.93 12.22 -8.30
C TYR A 128 5.91 12.52 -9.44
N SER A 129 6.66 13.63 -9.35
CA SER A 129 7.67 13.98 -10.37
C SER A 129 8.91 13.10 -10.34
N LEU A 130 9.26 12.54 -9.18
CA LEU A 130 10.37 11.60 -9.01
C LEU A 130 9.98 10.14 -9.30
N ALA A 131 8.69 9.84 -9.32
CA ALA A 131 8.20 8.51 -9.66
C ALA A 131 8.58 8.13 -11.11
N SER A 132 8.96 6.87 -11.32
CA SER A 132 9.29 6.32 -12.64
C SER A 132 8.09 6.33 -13.58
N ARG A 133 6.88 6.18 -13.02
CA ARG A 133 5.59 6.37 -13.68
C ARG A 133 4.50 6.55 -12.63
N VAL A 134 3.36 7.05 -13.08
CA VAL A 134 2.14 7.13 -12.28
C VAL A 134 1.14 6.11 -12.81
N ILE A 135 0.68 5.24 -11.93
CA ILE A 135 -0.37 4.26 -12.20
C ILE A 135 -1.67 4.84 -11.69
N VAL A 136 -2.66 4.94 -12.59
CA VAL A 136 -4.00 5.40 -12.24
C VAL A 136 -4.91 4.18 -12.12
N TRP A 137 -5.49 3.97 -10.95
CA TRP A 137 -6.49 2.94 -10.68
C TRP A 137 -7.89 3.55 -10.72
N LEU A 138 -8.75 3.03 -11.59
CA LEU A 138 -10.12 3.49 -11.80
C LEU A 138 -11.16 2.46 -11.34
N GLY A 139 -10.74 1.37 -10.70
CA GLY A 139 -11.55 0.18 -10.43
C GLY A 139 -11.42 -0.88 -11.53
N GLU A 140 -12.03 -2.05 -11.30
CA GLU A 140 -12.18 -3.05 -12.35
C GLU A 140 -13.14 -2.57 -13.44
N ASP A 141 -12.85 -2.94 -14.69
CA ASP A 141 -13.75 -2.66 -15.79
C ASP A 141 -14.96 -3.61 -15.68
N PRO A 142 -16.18 -3.09 -15.44
CA PRO A 142 -17.36 -3.92 -15.31
C PRO A 142 -17.74 -4.66 -16.60
N SER A 143 -17.14 -4.32 -17.75
CA SER A 143 -17.32 -5.10 -18.98
C SER A 143 -16.50 -6.40 -19.01
N ASN A 144 -15.55 -6.58 -18.10
CA ASN A 144 -14.67 -7.74 -18.03
C ASN A 144 -15.22 -8.88 -17.14
N VAL A 145 -16.36 -8.67 -16.47
CA VAL A 145 -17.02 -9.68 -15.61
C VAL A 145 -18.10 -10.50 -16.33
N GLU A 146 -18.42 -10.21 -17.60
CA GLU A 146 -19.45 -10.95 -18.37
C GLU A 146 -18.94 -12.25 -19.04
N GLU A 147 -17.65 -12.58 -19.01
CA GLU A 147 -17.10 -13.80 -19.68
C GLU A 147 -16.81 -15.00 -18.75
N MET A 148 -17.20 -14.97 -17.46
CA MET A 148 -16.95 -16.08 -16.53
C MET A 148 -18.22 -16.73 -15.93
N LEU A 149 -19.31 -16.80 -16.70
CA LEU A 149 -20.47 -17.65 -16.41
C LEU A 149 -20.61 -18.81 -17.39
#